data_AF-A0A7C4AMJ0-F1
#
_entry.id   AF-A0A7C4AMJ0-F1
#
_cell.length_a   1.000
_cell.length_b   1.000
_cell.length_c   1.000
_cell.angle_alpha   90.00
_cell.angle_beta   90.00
_cell.angle_gamma   90.00
#
_symmetry.space_group_name_H-M   'P 1'
#
loop_
_entity.id
_entity.type
_entity.pdbx_description
1 polymer ?
#
loop_
_entity_poly.entity_id
_entity_poly.type
_entity_poly.pdbx_seq_one_letter_code
_entity_poly.pdbx_strand_id
1 'polypeptide(L)'
;MHDRTVVHLDEIRARKQSPLIRLLKDHTAVAHAIESRTCLVCKNVRTCVNRAGVCSYCFEHVLTPEEQTIAREEARHKIIKIQVLDDRYGE
;
A
#
# COMPACT_ATOMS: atom_id res chain seq x y z
N MET A 1 33.39 -0.46 31.53
CA MET A 1 33.09 -1.08 30.22
C MET A 1 32.00 -0.24 29.58
N HIS A 2 32.27 0.38 28.44
CA HIS A 2 31.29 1.23 27.76
C HIS A 2 30.26 0.33 27.08
N ASP A 3 29.05 0.32 27.59
CA ASP A 3 27.91 -0.37 27.00
C ASP A 3 27.66 0.23 25.61
N ARG A 4 27.95 -0.54 24.56
CA ARG A 4 27.66 -0.14 23.18
C ARG A 4 26.22 -0.51 22.90
N THR A 5 25.30 0.40 23.21
CA THR A 5 23.90 0.26 22.80
C THR A 5 23.83 0.28 21.27
N VAL A 6 23.71 -0.90 20.66
CA VAL A 6 23.48 -1.03 19.22
C VAL A 6 22.03 -0.61 18.96
N VAL A 7 21.86 0.63 18.52
CA VAL A 7 20.55 1.17 18.20
C VAL A 7 20.21 0.76 16.76
N HIS A 8 19.29 -0.19 16.59
CA HIS A 8 18.76 -0.55 15.27
C HIS A 8 17.89 0.59 14.73
N LEU A 9 18.49 1.45 13.89
CA LEU A 9 17.82 2.61 13.27
C LEU A 9 16.55 2.23 12.48
N ASP A 10 16.50 1.02 11.92
CA ASP A 10 15.35 0.52 11.17
C ASP A 10 14.14 0.25 12.09
N GLU A 11 14.36 -0.23 13.30
CA GLU A 11 13.28 -0.40 14.29
C GLU A 11 12.74 0.95 14.77
N ILE A 12 13.62 1.95 14.92
CA ILE A 12 13.20 3.32 15.27
C ILE A 12 12.42 3.98 14.13
N ARG A 13 12.85 3.79 12.88
CA ARG A 13 12.13 4.27 11.70
C ARG A 13 10.77 3.58 11.54
N ALA A 14 10.69 2.28 11.85
CA ALA A 14 9.43 1.54 11.85
C ALA A 14 8.46 2.02 12.95
N ARG A 15 8.97 2.44 14.12
CA ARG A 15 8.17 3.03 15.21
C ARG A 15 7.67 4.45 14.92
N LYS A 16 8.35 5.19 14.03
CA LYS A 16 7.97 6.56 13.64
C LYS A 16 6.98 6.63 12.47
N GLN A 17 6.76 5.54 11.74
CA GLN A 17 5.82 5.53 10.62
C GLN A 17 4.41 5.19 11.10
N SER A 18 3.42 5.93 10.61
CA SER A 18 2.03 5.59 10.87
C SER A 18 1.73 4.17 10.36
N PRO A 19 0.83 3.41 11.02
CA PRO A 19 0.44 2.09 10.56
C PRO A 19 -0.03 2.07 9.09
N LEU A 20 -0.61 3.18 8.63
CA LEU A 20 -1.09 3.36 7.26
C LEU A 20 0.07 3.52 6.26
N ILE A 21 1.14 4.23 6.61
CA ILE A 21 2.33 4.33 5.74
C ILE A 21 2.93 2.94 5.49
N ARG A 22 3.02 2.11 6.54
CA ARG A 22 3.52 0.73 6.39
C ARG A 22 2.62 -0.09 5.46
N LEU A 23 1.31 0.10 5.58
CA LEU A 23 0.32 -0.59 4.75
C LEU A 23 0.37 -0.14 3.28
N LEU A 24 0.61 1.15 3.01
CA LEU A 24 0.73 1.71 1.66
C LEU A 24 1.99 1.23 0.93
N LYS A 25 3.07 0.98 1.70
CA LYS A 25 4.33 0.42 1.19
C LYS A 25 4.29 -1.10 1.01
N ASP A 26 3.32 -1.79 1.59
CA ASP A 26 3.15 -3.22 1.38
C ASP A 26 2.56 -3.50 -0.02
N HIS A 27 3.43 -3.90 -0.95
CA HIS A 27 3.06 -4.20 -2.32
C HIS A 27 2.05 -5.34 -2.44
N THR A 28 2.13 -6.35 -1.56
CA THR A 28 1.22 -7.51 -1.61
C THR A 28 -0.18 -7.12 -1.17
N ALA A 29 -0.28 -6.36 -0.09
CA ALA A 29 -1.55 -5.86 0.41
C ALA A 29 -2.22 -4.92 -0.60
N VAL A 30 -1.43 -4.04 -1.24
CA VAL A 30 -1.92 -3.13 -2.29
C VAL A 30 -2.39 -3.89 -3.53
N ALA A 31 -1.63 -4.88 -4.01
CA ALA A 31 -2.03 -5.68 -5.16
C ALA A 31 -3.34 -6.42 -4.90
N HIS A 32 -3.45 -7.09 -3.75
CA HIS A 32 -4.67 -7.78 -3.35
C HIS A 32 -5.85 -6.81 -3.22
N ALA A 33 -5.64 -5.63 -2.66
CA ALA A 33 -6.68 -4.60 -2.54
C ALA A 33 -7.19 -4.09 -3.90
N ILE A 34 -6.30 -3.97 -4.89
CA ILE A 34 -6.66 -3.59 -6.26
C ILE A 34 -7.46 -4.71 -6.93
N GLU A 35 -6.98 -5.95 -6.81
CA GLU A 35 -7.64 -7.14 -7.38
C GLU A 35 -9.04 -7.35 -6.77
N SER A 36 -9.14 -7.32 -5.45
CA SER A 36 -10.39 -7.51 -4.72
C SER A 36 -11.27 -6.25 -4.66
N ARG A 37 -10.86 -5.17 -5.34
CA ARG A 37 -11.50 -3.84 -5.31
C ARG A 37 -11.86 -3.36 -3.89
N THR A 38 -11.02 -3.68 -2.92
CA THR A 38 -11.25 -3.41 -1.50
C THR A 38 -10.31 -2.31 -1.04
N CYS A 39 -10.84 -1.27 -0.40
CA CYS A 39 -9.99 -0.18 0.09
C CYS A 39 -9.10 -0.65 1.25
N LEU A 40 -7.80 -0.40 1.17
CA LEU A 40 -6.85 -0.76 2.22
C LEU A 40 -7.13 -0.10 3.57
N VAL A 41 -7.70 1.11 3.55
CA VAL A 41 -7.94 1.94 4.74
C VAL A 41 -9.26 1.55 5.41
N CYS A 42 -10.38 1.63 4.71
CA CYS A 42 -11.71 1.35 5.29
C CYS A 42 -12.18 -0.10 5.14
N LYS A 43 -11.41 -0.96 4.46
CA LYS A 43 -11.72 -2.39 4.19
C LYS A 43 -13.06 -2.66 3.49
N ASN A 44 -13.71 -1.63 2.97
CA ASN A 44 -14.95 -1.75 2.20
C ASN A 44 -14.65 -2.04 0.73
N VAL A 45 -15.48 -2.89 0.12
CA VAL A 45 -15.50 -3.10 -1.33
C VAL A 45 -16.01 -1.83 -2.02
N ARG A 46 -15.31 -1.42 -3.07
CA ARG A 46 -15.60 -0.21 -3.85
C ARG A 46 -15.64 -0.53 -5.33
N THR A 47 -16.26 0.35 -6.09
CA THR A 47 -16.28 0.24 -7.56
C THR A 47 -14.87 0.39 -8.14
N CYS A 48 -14.05 1.27 -7.55
CA CYS A 48 -12.67 1.47 -7.92
C CYS A 48 -11.80 1.82 -6.70
N VAL A 49 -10.54 1.44 -6.77
CA VAL A 49 -9.47 1.87 -5.87
C VAL A 49 -8.32 2.37 -6.72
N ASN A 50 -7.55 3.34 -6.20
CA ASN A 50 -6.39 3.87 -6.92
C ASN A 50 -5.25 2.84 -6.98
N ARG A 51 -4.15 3.17 -7.68
CA ARG A 51 -2.96 2.30 -7.78
C ARG A 51 -2.22 2.07 -6.46
N ALA A 52 -2.63 2.76 -5.39
CA ALA A 52 -2.17 2.53 -4.03
C ALA A 52 -3.17 1.71 -3.20
N GLY A 53 -4.24 1.16 -3.80
CA GLY A 53 -5.25 0.33 -3.12
C GLY A 53 -6.19 1.11 -2.21
N VAL A 54 -6.33 2.42 -2.39
CA VAL A 54 -7.17 3.30 -1.55
C VAL A 54 -8.33 3.87 -2.37
N CYS A 55 -9.52 3.98 -1.76
CA CYS A 55 -10.67 4.64 -2.40
C CYS A 55 -10.56 6.17 -2.36
N SER A 56 -11.28 6.86 -3.24
CA SER A 56 -11.28 8.33 -3.32
C SER A 56 -11.55 9.00 -1.97
N TYR A 57 -12.59 8.57 -1.27
CA TYR A 57 -12.95 9.11 0.04
C TYR A 57 -11.83 8.98 1.08
N CYS A 58 -11.25 7.79 1.23
CA CYS A 58 -10.16 7.59 2.20
C CYS A 58 -8.90 8.35 1.78
N PHE A 59 -8.66 8.48 0.48
CA PHE A 59 -7.53 9.23 -0.02
C PHE A 59 -7.65 10.73 0.25
N GLU A 60 -8.84 11.30 0.13
CA GLU A 60 -9.08 12.74 0.29
C GLU A 60 -9.34 13.16 1.74
N HIS A 61 -10.02 12.32 2.54
CA HIS A 61 -10.52 12.70 3.86
C HIS A 61 -9.91 11.95 5.04
N VAL A 62 -9.25 10.80 4.81
CA VAL A 62 -8.71 9.97 5.90
C VAL A 62 -7.18 10.01 5.92
N LEU A 63 -6.53 9.97 4.76
CA LEU A 63 -5.08 10.06 4.66
C LEU A 63 -4.60 11.48 4.98
N THR A 64 -3.54 11.58 5.78
CA THR A 64 -2.84 12.85 5.99
C THR A 64 -2.10 13.28 4.71
N PRO A 65 -1.72 14.56 4.56
CA PRO A 65 -0.97 15.02 3.38
C PRO A 65 0.34 14.25 3.15
N GLU A 66 1.02 13.82 4.22
CA GLU A 66 2.23 13.00 4.14
C GLU A 66 1.91 11.59 3.59
N GLU A 67 0.84 10.96 4.08
CA GLU A 67 0.41 9.65 3.61
C GLU A 67 -0.10 9.67 2.18
N GLN A 68 -0.79 10.74 1.78
CA GLN A 68 -1.20 10.96 0.39
C GLN A 68 0.01 11.09 -0.54
N THR A 69 1.07 11.76 -0.07
CA THR A 69 2.32 11.90 -0.85
C THR A 69 2.96 10.54 -1.06
N ILE A 70 3.10 9.74 0.01
CA ILE A 70 3.64 8.38 -0.09
C ILE A 70 2.77 7.51 -0.98
N ALA A 71 1.44 7.57 -0.86
CA ALA A 71 0.52 6.83 -1.72
C ALA A 71 0.69 7.22 -3.21
N ARG A 72 0.94 8.50 -3.52
CA ARG A 72 1.20 8.96 -4.90
C ARG A 72 2.57 8.48 -5.41
N GLU A 73 3.60 8.52 -4.57
CA GLU A 73 4.93 8.01 -4.91
C GLU A 73 4.89 6.51 -5.20
N GLU A 74 4.28 5.74 -4.31
CA GLU A 74 4.06 4.31 -4.47
C GLU A 74 3.24 3.99 -5.72
N ALA A 75 2.19 4.76 -6.00
CA ALA A 75 1.39 4.61 -7.22
C ALA A 75 2.19 4.89 -8.50
N ARG A 76 3.21 5.77 -8.45
CA ARG A 76 4.07 6.09 -9.61
C ARG A 76 5.09 5.00 -9.90
N HIS A 77 5.64 4.36 -8.87
CA HIS A 77 6.67 3.32 -9.03
C HIS A 77 6.10 1.93 -9.34
N LYS A 78 4.80 1.72 -9.15
CA LYS A 78 4.16 0.41 -9.40
C LYS A 78 3.78 0.24 -10.87
N ILE A 79 4.45 -0.70 -11.54
CA ILE A 79 4.08 -1.19 -12.86
C ILE A 79 3.07 -2.33 -12.67
N ILE A 80 1.79 -2.06 -12.95
CA ILE A 80 0.74 -3.09 -12.94
C ILE A 80 0.85 -3.87 -14.25
N LYS A 81 1.28 -5.14 -14.19
CA LYS A 81 1.21 -6.08 -15.32
C LYS A 81 -0.11 -6.86 -15.21
N ILE A 82 -1.05 -6.58 -16.10
CA ILE A 82 -2.27 -7.38 -16.24
C ILE A 82 -1.93 -8.53 -17.19
N GLN A 83 -1.81 -9.75 -16.66
CA GLN A 83 -1.62 -10.94 -17.47
C GLN A 83 -3.00 -11.58 -17.71
N VAL A 84 -3.50 -11.47 -18.93
CA VAL A 84 -4.70 -12.17 -19.36
C VAL A 84 -4.27 -13.58 -19.77
N LEU A 85 -4.63 -14.57 -18.95
CA LEU A 85 -4.49 -15.97 -19.30
C LEU A 85 -5.78 -16.39 -19.99
N ASP A 86 -5.69 -16.71 -21.28
CA ASP A 86 -6.79 -17.33 -22.02
C ASP A 86 -6.71 -18.83 -21.78
N ASP A 87 -7.63 -19.36 -20.99
CA ASP A 87 -7.76 -20.79 -20.64
C ASP A 87 -8.50 -21.60 -21.72
N ARG A 88 -8.91 -20.98 -22.84
CA ARG A 88 -9.67 -21.62 -23.91
C ARG A 88 -8.85 -22.45 -24.90
N TYR A 89 -7.57 -22.69 -24.62
CA TYR A 89 -6.68 -23.55 -25.41
C TYR A 89 -6.17 -24.73 -24.57
N GLY A 90 -7.12 -25.46 -23.98
CA GLY A 90 -6.88 -26.63 -23.16
C GLY A 90 -7.89 -27.74 -23.43
N GLU A 91 -8.12 -28.07 -24.70
CA GLU A 91 -8.72 -29.34 -25.16
C GLU A 91 -7.97 -29.85 -26.40
#